data_AF-A0A5B8S087-F1
#
_entry.id   AF-A0A5B8S087-F1
#
_cell.length_a   1.000
_cell.length_b   1.000
_cell.length_c   1.000
_cell.angle_alpha   90.00
_cell.angle_beta   90.00
_cell.angle_gamma   90.00
#
_symmetry.space_group_name_H-M   'P 1'
#
loop_
_entity.id
_entity.type
_entity.pdbx_description
1 polymer ?
#
loop_
_entity_poly.entity_id
_entity_poly.type
_entity_poly.pdbx_seq_one_letter_code
_entity_poly.pdbx_strand_id
1 'polypeptide(L)'
;MRSVSLVTAVAVAFASMPVGAQEQAAPQIVPYELPDPATLAMPKLDFTPTPADEADFDKYFYFHREGTGFAEAYSDIRECDALASGSSIYLDGSAAMAGAMANYGVLAAGIGSAVGGLIADAIFGSAARRQQRRINLRNCMGFKGYQRYGISGELWKDFNFEEGHGRKKEGERDDALEIQALVASGPKPETKELGL
;
A
#
# COMPACT_ATOMS: atom_id res chain seq x y z
N MET A 1 -39.54 18.90 67.38
CA MET A 1 -39.04 19.81 66.34
C MET A 1 -38.56 18.95 65.17
N ARG A 2 -39.28 18.96 64.05
CA ARG A 2 -39.00 18.14 62.86
C ARG A 2 -38.31 19.02 61.82
N SER A 3 -37.04 18.72 61.53
CA SER A 3 -36.25 19.43 60.53
C SER A 3 -36.62 18.94 59.13
N VAL A 4 -37.21 19.83 58.33
CA VAL A 4 -37.47 19.64 56.90
C VAL A 4 -36.18 19.98 56.16
N SER A 5 -35.54 19.01 55.53
CA SER A 5 -34.43 19.25 54.60
C SER A 5 -34.99 19.50 53.21
N LEU A 6 -34.87 20.73 52.72
CA LEU A 6 -35.11 21.07 51.32
C LEU A 6 -34.02 20.43 50.45
N VAL A 7 -34.44 19.61 49.49
CA VAL A 7 -33.60 19.13 48.39
C VAL A 7 -33.67 20.19 47.29
N THR A 8 -32.58 20.93 47.09
CA THR A 8 -32.44 21.88 45.98
C THR A 8 -32.11 21.11 44.70
N ALA A 9 -33.07 21.02 43.77
CA ALA A 9 -32.85 20.46 42.45
C ALA A 9 -32.04 21.46 41.60
N VAL A 10 -30.79 21.12 41.26
CA VAL A 10 -29.99 21.84 40.27
C VAL A 10 -30.42 21.38 38.88
N ALA A 11 -31.18 22.21 38.17
CA ALA A 11 -31.51 21.99 36.77
C ALA A 11 -30.26 22.27 35.92
N VAL A 12 -29.66 21.22 35.39
CA VAL A 12 -28.59 21.32 34.37
C VAL A 12 -29.25 21.71 33.05
N ALA A 13 -29.11 22.98 32.68
CA ALA A 13 -29.49 23.47 31.37
C ALA A 13 -28.55 22.88 30.31
N PHE A 14 -29.00 21.85 29.59
CA PHE A 14 -28.36 21.40 28.37
C PHE A 14 -28.56 22.45 27.27
N ALA A 15 -27.61 23.38 27.16
CA ALA A 15 -27.54 24.27 26.01
C ALA A 15 -27.26 23.43 24.76
N SER A 16 -28.26 23.29 23.90
CA SER A 16 -28.15 22.70 22.58
C SER A 16 -27.31 23.65 21.71
N MET A 17 -25.99 23.55 21.81
CA MET A 17 -25.12 24.24 20.86
C MET A 17 -25.34 23.61 19.48
N PRO A 18 -25.68 24.38 18.44
CA PRO A 18 -25.68 23.85 17.08
C PRO A 18 -24.23 23.46 16.79
N VAL A 19 -24.00 22.16 16.62
CA VAL A 19 -22.77 21.66 16.03
C VAL A 19 -22.77 22.22 14.61
N GLY A 20 -22.04 23.31 14.40
CA GLY A 20 -21.72 23.77 13.06
C GLY A 20 -20.95 22.65 12.40
N ALA A 21 -21.56 21.99 11.42
CA ALA A 21 -20.84 21.20 10.46
C ALA A 21 -19.84 22.15 9.79
N GLN A 22 -18.59 22.12 10.25
CA GLN A 22 -17.51 22.73 9.49
C GLN A 22 -17.44 21.93 8.20
N GLU A 23 -17.96 22.52 7.13
CA GLU A 23 -17.70 22.09 5.76
C GLU A 23 -16.19 22.27 5.55
N GLN A 24 -15.42 21.27 6.01
CA GLN A 24 -14.03 21.15 5.64
C GLN A 24 -14.04 21.04 4.12
N ALA A 25 -13.52 22.07 3.46
CA ALA A 25 -13.30 22.04 2.03
C ALA A 25 -12.69 20.69 1.68
N ALA A 26 -13.38 19.92 0.84
CA ALA A 26 -12.88 18.63 0.40
C ALA A 26 -11.44 18.84 -0.09
N PRO A 27 -10.46 18.04 0.38
CA PRO A 27 -9.09 18.18 -0.06
C PRO A 27 -9.08 18.16 -1.59
N GLN A 28 -8.49 19.20 -2.20
CA GLN A 28 -8.40 19.24 -3.64
C GLN A 28 -7.50 18.08 -4.08
N ILE A 29 -8.08 17.14 -4.82
CA ILE A 29 -7.34 16.04 -5.44
C ILE A 29 -6.49 16.67 -6.55
N VAL A 30 -5.23 16.95 -6.25
CA VAL A 30 -4.24 17.30 -7.27
C VAL A 30 -3.87 15.99 -7.97
N PRO A 31 -4.13 15.85 -9.29
CA PRO A 31 -3.70 14.67 -10.02
C PRO A 31 -2.19 14.50 -9.89
N TYR A 32 -1.73 13.30 -9.56
CA TYR A 32 -0.31 12.98 -9.57
C TYR A 32 0.20 13.05 -11.01
N GLU A 33 1.13 13.97 -11.28
CA GLU A 33 1.74 14.11 -12.60
C GLU A 33 2.94 13.17 -12.69
N LEU A 34 2.86 12.20 -13.61
CA LEU A 34 3.92 11.23 -13.84
C LEU A 34 5.14 11.89 -14.50
N PRO A 35 6.36 11.54 -14.09
CA PRO A 35 7.55 11.98 -14.79
C PRO A 35 7.64 11.34 -16.17
N ASP A 36 8.41 11.97 -17.05
CA ASP A 36 8.80 11.36 -18.31
C ASP A 36 9.73 10.16 -18.02
N PRO A 37 9.40 8.92 -18.45
CA PRO A 37 10.24 7.75 -18.23
C PRO A 37 11.67 7.91 -18.77
N ALA A 38 11.89 8.76 -19.78
CA ALA A 38 13.23 9.05 -20.30
C ALA A 38 14.13 9.80 -19.31
N THR A 39 13.56 10.43 -18.29
CA THR A 39 14.29 11.13 -17.23
C THR A 39 14.66 10.23 -16.05
N LEU A 40 14.05 9.05 -15.96
CA LEU A 40 14.31 8.07 -14.91
C LEU A 40 15.49 7.17 -15.30
N ALA A 41 16.31 6.82 -14.31
CA ALA A 41 17.41 5.88 -14.51
C ALA A 41 16.90 4.44 -14.44
N MET A 42 17.05 3.68 -15.54
CA MET A 42 16.78 2.24 -15.54
C MET A 42 17.79 1.54 -14.61
N PRO A 43 17.34 0.80 -13.58
CA PRO A 43 18.25 0.06 -12.71
C PRO A 43 18.89 -1.10 -13.46
N LYS A 44 19.98 -1.63 -12.89
CA LYS A 44 20.65 -2.79 -13.45
C LYS A 44 19.83 -4.06 -13.20
N LEU A 45 19.45 -4.76 -14.27
CA LEU A 45 18.66 -6.00 -14.22
C LEU A 45 19.42 -7.22 -14.76
N ASP A 46 20.50 -7.00 -15.51
CA ASP A 46 21.36 -8.05 -16.02
C ASP A 46 22.24 -8.61 -14.91
N PHE A 47 22.12 -9.91 -14.66
CA PHE A 47 23.02 -10.63 -13.77
C PHE A 47 22.97 -12.12 -14.12
N THR A 48 23.98 -12.85 -13.66
CA THR A 48 24.01 -14.32 -13.73
C THR A 48 23.63 -14.87 -12.35
N PRO A 49 22.49 -15.54 -12.19
CA PRO A 49 22.08 -16.10 -10.91
C PRO A 49 23.07 -17.12 -10.38
N THR A 50 23.35 -17.05 -9.08
CA THR A 50 23.95 -18.15 -8.33
C THR A 50 22.87 -19.06 -7.77
N PRO A 51 23.19 -20.31 -7.38
CA PRO A 51 22.22 -21.18 -6.69
C PRO A 51 21.64 -20.58 -5.40
N ALA A 52 22.37 -19.67 -4.74
CA ALA A 52 21.88 -18.96 -3.58
C ALA A 52 20.84 -17.89 -3.96
N ASP A 53 21.03 -17.19 -5.08
CA ASP A 53 20.05 -16.23 -5.59
C ASP A 53 18.74 -16.92 -6.00
N GLU A 54 18.85 -18.06 -6.69
CA GLU A 54 17.69 -18.82 -7.15
C GLU A 54 16.80 -19.30 -5.99
N ALA A 55 17.39 -19.64 -4.86
CA ALA A 55 16.67 -20.02 -3.65
C ALA A 55 15.84 -18.86 -3.05
N ASP A 56 16.22 -17.61 -3.35
CA ASP A 56 15.58 -16.40 -2.85
C ASP A 56 14.67 -15.71 -3.87
N PHE A 57 14.43 -16.30 -5.05
CA PHE A 57 13.56 -15.71 -6.08
C PHE A 57 12.08 -15.59 -5.69
N ASP A 58 11.64 -16.27 -4.65
CA ASP A 58 10.34 -16.02 -4.02
C ASP A 58 10.28 -14.69 -3.24
N LYS A 59 11.45 -14.12 -2.92
CA LYS A 59 11.60 -12.86 -2.22
C LYS A 59 12.08 -11.75 -3.14
N TYR A 60 13.11 -12.01 -3.95
CA TYR A 60 13.74 -11.03 -4.83
C TYR A 60 13.34 -11.30 -6.28
N PHE A 61 12.33 -10.56 -6.73
CA PHE A 61 11.82 -10.61 -8.08
C PHE A 61 11.31 -9.24 -8.49
N TYR A 62 11.18 -9.03 -9.79
CA TYR A 62 10.50 -7.89 -10.37
C TYR A 62 9.42 -8.36 -11.36
N PHE A 63 8.50 -7.46 -11.67
CA PHE A 63 7.42 -7.72 -12.62
C PHE A 63 7.79 -7.16 -13.99
N HIS A 64 7.33 -7.82 -15.04
CA HIS A 64 7.37 -7.29 -16.41
C HIS A 64 6.15 -7.77 -17.19
N ARG A 65 5.63 -6.93 -18.09
CA ARG A 65 4.55 -7.27 -19.01
C ARG A 65 4.82 -6.68 -20.38
N GLU A 66 4.99 -7.56 -21.37
CA GLU A 66 5.30 -7.18 -22.74
C GLU A 66 4.24 -6.24 -23.34
N GLY A 67 4.70 -5.17 -24.00
CA GLY A 67 3.82 -4.17 -24.65
C GLY A 67 3.15 -3.17 -23.71
N THR A 68 3.46 -3.19 -22.42
CA THR A 68 2.88 -2.25 -21.45
C THR A 68 3.62 -0.93 -21.44
N GLY A 69 2.88 0.18 -21.47
CA GLY A 69 3.46 1.52 -21.35
C GLY A 69 3.77 1.89 -19.89
N PHE A 70 4.71 2.82 -19.68
CA PHE A 70 5.12 3.28 -18.36
C PHE A 70 3.96 3.75 -17.47
N ALA A 71 3.06 4.58 -18.00
CA ALA A 71 1.93 5.11 -17.23
C ALA A 71 0.93 4.02 -16.81
N GLU A 72 0.70 3.03 -17.67
CA GLU A 72 -0.16 1.89 -17.35
C GLU A 72 0.50 1.00 -16.29
N ALA A 73 1.80 0.71 -16.44
CA ALA A 73 2.58 -0.03 -15.45
C ALA A 73 2.57 0.65 -14.08
N TYR A 74 2.69 1.99 -14.04
CA TYR A 74 2.61 2.74 -12.81
C TYR A 74 1.23 2.63 -12.16
N SER A 75 0.16 2.82 -12.93
CA SER A 75 -1.21 2.67 -12.43
C SER A 75 -1.45 1.27 -11.85
N ASP A 76 -1.03 0.23 -12.57
CA ASP A 76 -1.17 -1.16 -12.14
C ASP A 76 -0.39 -1.47 -10.86
N ILE A 77 0.88 -1.06 -10.81
CA ILE A 77 1.75 -1.28 -9.65
C ILE A 77 1.23 -0.51 -8.44
N ARG A 78 0.81 0.75 -8.60
CA ARG A 78 0.22 1.55 -7.52
C ARG A 78 -1.04 0.92 -6.96
N GLU A 79 -1.94 0.46 -7.83
CA GLU A 79 -3.18 -0.20 -7.43
C GLU A 79 -2.88 -1.50 -6.66
N CYS A 80 -2.03 -2.36 -7.22
CA CYS A 80 -1.70 -3.64 -6.61
C CYS A 80 -0.91 -3.48 -5.31
N ASP A 81 -0.05 -2.46 -5.20
CA ASP A 81 0.66 -2.13 -3.98
C ASP A 81 -0.26 -1.54 -2.91
N ALA A 82 -1.26 -0.73 -3.29
CA ALA A 82 -2.29 -0.27 -2.36
C ALA A 82 -3.11 -1.45 -1.81
N LEU A 83 -3.54 -2.36 -2.69
CA LEU A 83 -4.25 -3.58 -2.31
C LEU A 83 -3.37 -4.48 -1.42
N ALA A 84 -2.11 -4.68 -1.78
CA ALA A 84 -1.20 -5.59 -1.09
C ALA A 84 -0.75 -5.08 0.28
N SER A 85 -0.57 -3.77 0.42
CA SER A 85 -0.23 -3.14 1.70
C SER A 85 -1.44 -3.03 2.64
N GLY A 86 -2.66 -3.30 2.16
CA GLY A 86 -3.89 -3.07 2.92
C GLY A 86 -4.11 -1.59 3.22
N SER A 87 -3.40 -0.69 2.53
CA SER A 87 -3.75 0.73 2.52
C SER A 87 -5.04 0.83 1.73
N SER A 88 -6.16 0.97 2.43
CA SER A 88 -7.45 0.87 1.79
C SER A 88 -7.49 1.87 0.63
N ILE A 89 -7.75 1.36 -0.58
CA ILE A 89 -8.18 2.16 -1.74
C ILE A 89 -9.43 3.01 -1.36
N TYR A 90 -10.03 2.70 -0.21
CA TYR A 90 -11.15 3.36 0.43
C TYR A 90 -10.78 4.47 1.44
N LEU A 91 -9.50 4.83 1.61
CA LEU A 91 -9.05 5.83 2.60
C LEU A 91 -9.60 7.23 2.29
N ASP A 92 -10.15 7.46 1.10
CA ASP A 92 -10.85 8.68 0.73
C ASP A 92 -12.30 8.76 1.26
N GLY A 93 -12.56 8.26 2.48
CA GLY A 93 -13.84 8.41 3.17
C GLY A 93 -15.09 7.95 2.40
N SER A 94 -14.93 7.15 1.35
CA SER A 94 -16.01 6.81 0.42
C SER A 94 -17.02 5.86 1.07
N ALA A 95 -18.25 5.82 0.56
CA ALA A 95 -19.29 4.88 1.00
C ALA A 95 -18.82 3.40 1.00
N ALA A 96 -17.79 3.08 0.23
CA ALA A 96 -17.15 1.78 0.22
C ALA A 96 -16.31 1.49 1.49
N MET A 97 -15.74 2.49 2.17
CA MET A 97 -15.14 2.34 3.51
C MET A 97 -16.21 1.98 4.54
N ALA A 98 -17.35 2.68 4.53
CA ALA A 98 -18.47 2.39 5.42
C ALA A 98 -19.03 0.98 5.17
N GLY A 99 -19.14 0.57 3.90
CA GLY A 99 -19.55 -0.78 3.50
C GLY A 99 -18.53 -1.86 3.91
N ALA A 100 -17.23 -1.61 3.76
CA ALA A 100 -16.18 -2.54 4.15
C ALA A 100 -16.10 -2.70 5.67
N MET A 101 -16.21 -1.61 6.43
CA MET A 101 -16.26 -1.64 7.90
C MET A 101 -17.51 -2.33 8.43
N ALA A 102 -18.66 -2.13 7.79
CA ALA A 102 -19.92 -2.79 8.18
C ALA A 102 -19.92 -4.30 7.89
N ASN A 103 -19.24 -4.76 6.83
CA ASN A 103 -19.24 -6.17 6.44
C ASN A 103 -18.04 -6.97 6.98
N TYR A 104 -16.87 -6.34 7.13
CA TYR A 104 -15.61 -7.04 7.45
C TYR A 104 -14.92 -6.53 8.73
N GLY A 105 -15.49 -5.52 9.40
CA GLY A 105 -14.99 -4.99 10.67
C GLY A 105 -13.78 -4.05 10.53
N VAL A 106 -13.50 -3.29 11.60
CA VAL A 106 -12.48 -2.21 11.64
C VAL A 106 -11.07 -2.72 11.31
N LEU A 107 -10.78 -3.99 11.62
CA LEU A 107 -9.47 -4.58 11.34
C LEU A 107 -9.22 -4.75 9.84
N ALA A 108 -10.23 -5.10 9.05
CA ALA A 108 -10.06 -5.41 7.63
C ALA A 108 -9.73 -4.19 6.76
N ALA A 109 -10.18 -2.99 7.16
CA ALA A 109 -9.92 -1.76 6.41
C ALA A 109 -8.65 -1.02 6.87
N GLY A 110 -7.97 -1.47 7.93
CA GLY A 110 -6.92 -0.72 8.61
C GLY A 110 -5.51 -1.31 8.58
N ILE A 111 -5.28 -2.52 8.05
CA ILE A 111 -3.99 -3.23 8.18
C ILE A 111 -2.82 -2.44 7.56
N GLY A 112 -3.06 -1.64 6.51
CA GLY A 112 -2.03 -0.79 5.89
C GLY A 112 -1.83 0.59 6.52
N SER A 113 -2.60 0.95 7.54
CA SER A 113 -2.40 2.18 8.31
C SER A 113 -1.22 2.02 9.30
N ALA A 114 -0.60 3.12 9.72
CA ALA A 114 0.48 3.07 10.70
C ALA A 114 0.06 2.35 12.01
N VAL A 115 -1.17 2.57 12.48
CA VAL A 115 -1.70 1.94 13.69
C VAL A 115 -2.08 0.47 13.47
N GLY A 116 -2.78 0.16 12.38
CA GLY A 116 -3.15 -1.22 12.05
C GLY A 116 -1.94 -2.10 11.73
N GLY A 117 -0.91 -1.53 11.10
CA GLY A 117 0.37 -2.19 10.85
C GLY A 117 1.08 -2.61 12.14
N LEU A 118 1.12 -1.73 13.16
CA LEU A 118 1.72 -2.04 14.46
C LEU A 118 0.97 -3.14 15.21
N ILE A 119 -0.37 -3.11 15.19
CA ILE A 119 -1.19 -4.16 15.81
C ILE A 119 -0.98 -5.50 15.10
N ALA A 120 -0.98 -5.49 13.77
CA ALA A 120 -0.76 -6.70 12.99
C ALA A 120 0.68 -7.24 13.16
N ASP A 121 1.69 -6.38 13.33
CA ASP A 121 3.06 -6.81 13.67
C ASP A 121 3.15 -7.44 15.06
N ALA A 122 2.43 -6.90 16.05
CA ALA A 122 2.39 -7.46 17.40
C ALA A 122 1.71 -8.85 17.45
N ILE A 123 0.75 -9.11 16.55
CA ILE A 123 -0.01 -10.37 16.51
C ILE A 123 0.66 -11.42 15.62
N PHE A 124 1.01 -11.05 14.39
CA PHE A 124 1.47 -11.99 13.36
C PHE A 124 2.98 -11.96 13.13
N GLY A 125 3.67 -10.94 13.64
CA GLY A 125 5.08 -10.71 13.36
C GLY A 125 5.31 -10.05 11.99
N SER A 126 6.32 -9.19 11.94
CA SER A 126 6.63 -8.41 10.74
C SER A 126 7.09 -9.24 9.54
N ALA A 127 7.64 -10.43 9.76
CA ALA A 127 8.01 -11.36 8.70
C ALA A 127 6.78 -11.91 7.95
N ALA A 128 5.75 -12.33 8.69
CA ALA A 128 4.51 -12.86 8.11
C ALA A 128 3.75 -11.79 7.33
N ARG A 129 3.71 -10.55 7.83
CA ARG A 129 3.13 -9.41 7.12
C ARG A 129 3.81 -9.13 5.78
N ARG A 130 5.15 -9.10 5.75
CA ARG A 130 5.90 -8.89 4.51
C ARG A 130 5.69 -10.01 3.51
N GLN A 131 5.61 -11.25 4.00
CA GLN A 131 5.27 -12.41 3.18
C GLN A 131 3.86 -12.30 2.59
N GLN A 132 2.86 -11.91 3.39
CA GLN A 132 1.50 -11.72 2.91
C GLN A 132 1.42 -10.60 1.87
N ARG A 133 2.09 -9.45 2.09
CA ARG A 133 2.16 -8.37 1.10
C ARG A 133 2.76 -8.87 -0.22
N ARG A 134 3.87 -9.62 -0.18
CA ARG A 134 4.46 -10.22 -1.39
C ARG A 134 3.46 -11.14 -2.10
N ILE A 135 2.77 -12.04 -1.38
CA ILE A 135 1.75 -12.92 -1.96
C ILE A 135 0.63 -12.12 -2.63
N ASN A 136 0.08 -11.11 -1.94
CA ASN A 136 -1.00 -10.29 -2.47
C ASN A 136 -0.56 -9.52 -3.72
N LEU A 137 0.65 -8.94 -3.70
CA LEU A 137 1.22 -8.22 -4.83
C LEU A 137 1.43 -9.16 -6.03
N ARG A 138 1.97 -10.37 -5.81
CA ARG A 138 2.11 -11.41 -6.85
C ARG A 138 0.78 -11.77 -7.48
N ASN A 139 -0.24 -12.02 -6.67
CA ASN A 139 -1.57 -12.38 -7.17
C ASN A 139 -2.21 -11.25 -7.99
N CYS A 140 -2.14 -10.01 -7.50
CA CYS A 140 -2.72 -8.86 -8.19
C CYS A 140 -2.01 -8.58 -9.53
N MET A 141 -0.68 -8.52 -9.51
CA MET A 141 0.12 -8.28 -10.72
C MET A 141 -0.03 -9.43 -11.72
N GLY A 142 -0.06 -10.67 -11.24
CA GLY A 142 -0.27 -11.83 -12.11
C GLY A 142 -1.68 -11.86 -12.72
N PHE A 143 -2.73 -11.45 -12.00
CA PHE A 143 -4.07 -11.27 -12.57
C PHE A 143 -4.09 -10.20 -13.68
N LYS A 144 -3.29 -9.15 -13.53
CA LYS A 144 -3.08 -8.12 -14.56
C LYS A 144 -2.14 -8.59 -15.69
N GLY A 145 -1.69 -9.84 -15.68
CA GLY A 145 -0.88 -10.42 -16.75
C GLY A 145 0.60 -10.06 -16.69
N TYR A 146 1.13 -9.63 -15.54
CA TYR A 146 2.57 -9.46 -15.35
C TYR A 146 3.24 -10.77 -14.98
N GLN A 147 4.38 -11.03 -15.60
CA GLN A 147 5.26 -12.14 -15.30
C GLN A 147 6.27 -11.74 -14.22
N ARG A 148 6.79 -12.72 -13.48
CA ARG A 148 7.83 -12.52 -12.46
C ARG A 148 9.18 -13.01 -12.95
N TYR A 149 10.22 -12.23 -12.70
CA TYR A 149 11.59 -12.57 -13.04
C TYR A 149 12.48 -12.42 -11.81
N GLY A 150 13.34 -13.41 -11.58
CA GLY A 150 14.25 -13.43 -10.44
C GLY A 150 15.34 -12.38 -10.58
N ILE A 151 15.76 -11.81 -9.46
CA ILE A 151 16.89 -10.88 -9.39
C ILE A 151 17.68 -11.08 -8.10
N SER A 152 18.97 -10.75 -8.08
CA SER A 152 19.74 -10.79 -6.83
C SER A 152 19.17 -9.80 -5.82
N GLY A 153 19.24 -10.15 -4.53
CA GLY A 153 18.74 -9.29 -3.47
C GLY A 153 19.51 -7.96 -3.30
N GLU A 154 20.70 -7.85 -3.88
CA GLU A 154 21.47 -6.60 -3.95
C GLU A 154 20.84 -5.65 -4.97
N LEU A 155 20.71 -6.09 -6.23
CA LEU A 155 20.12 -5.30 -7.31
C LEU A 155 18.65 -4.96 -7.06
N TRP A 156 17.90 -5.88 -6.43
CA TRP A 156 16.51 -5.65 -6.07
C TRP A 156 16.33 -4.41 -5.17
N LYS A 157 17.27 -4.16 -4.26
CA LYS A 157 17.18 -3.05 -3.30
C LYS A 157 17.46 -1.69 -3.93
N ASP A 158 18.04 -1.65 -5.13
CA ASP A 158 18.34 -0.40 -5.82
C ASP A 158 17.07 0.29 -6.33
N PHE A 159 15.99 -0.46 -6.57
CA PHE A 159 14.75 0.08 -7.13
C PHE A 159 13.47 -0.38 -6.43
N ASN A 160 13.57 -1.27 -5.44
CA ASN A 160 12.42 -1.74 -4.68
C ASN A 160 12.53 -1.33 -3.21
N PHE A 161 11.39 -1.31 -2.53
CA PHE A 161 11.30 -0.96 -1.12
C PHE A 161 10.63 -2.08 -0.33
N GLU A 162 11.20 -2.39 0.82
CA GLU A 162 10.48 -3.15 1.84
C GLU A 162 9.77 -2.18 2.79
N GLU A 163 8.47 -2.37 2.97
CA GLU A 163 7.76 -1.79 4.10
C GLU A 163 8.29 -2.48 5.38
N GLY A 164 9.16 -1.77 6.09
CA GLY A 164 9.77 -2.19 7.35
C GLY A 164 8.76 -2.20 8.50
N HIS A 165 8.98 -1.39 9.52
CA HIS A 165 8.05 -1.22 10.67
C HIS A 165 6.98 -0.15 10.44
N GLY A 166 6.84 0.34 9.21
CA GLY A 166 5.88 1.39 8.87
C GLY A 166 5.88 1.71 7.37
N ARG A 167 4.81 2.37 6.93
CA ARG A 167 4.66 2.89 5.58
C ARG A 167 5.72 3.95 5.29
N LYS A 168 6.30 3.93 4.10
CA LYS A 168 7.18 5.01 3.62
C LYS A 168 6.37 6.29 3.40
N LYS A 169 7.03 7.45 3.38
CA LYS A 169 6.36 8.71 3.04
C LYS A 169 5.81 8.63 1.62
N GLU A 170 4.69 9.29 1.34
CA GLU A 170 3.98 9.14 0.07
C GLU A 170 4.83 9.55 -1.15
N GLY A 171 5.67 10.59 -1.05
CA GLY A 171 6.61 10.95 -2.12
C GLY A 171 7.70 9.89 -2.37
N GLU A 172 8.40 9.44 -1.32
CA GLU A 172 9.43 8.40 -1.43
C GLU A 172 8.87 7.08 -1.98
N ARG A 173 7.61 6.79 -1.66
CA ARG A 173 6.91 5.60 -2.12
C ARG A 173 6.55 5.74 -3.60
N ASP A 174 6.05 6.89 -4.01
CA ASP A 174 5.67 7.14 -5.40
C ASP A 174 6.91 7.11 -6.31
N ASP A 175 8.02 7.73 -5.91
CA ASP A 175 9.32 7.63 -6.63
C ASP A 175 9.74 6.17 -6.83
N ALA A 176 9.63 5.33 -5.80
CA ALA A 176 10.00 3.92 -5.90
C ALA A 176 9.02 3.09 -6.76
N LEU A 177 7.74 3.48 -6.81
CA LEU A 177 6.74 2.86 -7.67
C LEU A 177 6.95 3.26 -9.14
N GLU A 178 7.46 4.46 -9.40
CA GLU A 178 7.87 4.89 -10.74
C GLU A 178 9.03 4.04 -11.27
N ILE A 179 10.09 3.82 -10.48
CA ILE A 179 11.20 2.98 -10.96
C ILE A 179 10.73 1.53 -11.17
N GLN A 180 9.84 1.00 -10.32
CA GLN A 180 9.22 -0.32 -10.55
C GLN A 180 8.37 -0.35 -11.83
N ALA A 181 7.65 0.72 -12.15
CA ALA A 181 6.91 0.85 -13.40
C ALA A 181 7.82 0.94 -14.62
N LEU A 182 8.94 1.63 -14.50
CA LEU A 182 9.97 1.71 -15.53
C LEU A 182 10.53 0.30 -15.84
N VAL A 183 10.85 -0.46 -14.80
CA VAL A 183 11.30 -1.85 -14.93
C VAL A 183 10.21 -2.72 -15.58
N ALA A 184 8.96 -2.58 -15.13
CA ALA A 184 7.87 -3.43 -15.59
C ALA A 184 7.41 -3.17 -17.02
N SER A 185 7.59 -1.95 -17.51
CA SER A 185 7.32 -1.53 -18.89
C SER A 185 8.56 -1.59 -19.80
N GLY A 186 9.71 -1.95 -19.25
CA GLY A 186 10.98 -1.98 -19.95
C GLY A 186 11.14 -3.12 -20.96
N PRO A 187 12.36 -3.32 -21.49
CA PRO A 187 12.68 -4.44 -22.36
C PRO A 187 12.33 -5.79 -21.72
N LYS A 188 11.89 -6.74 -22.54
CA LYS A 188 11.57 -8.09 -22.08
C LYS A 188 12.79 -8.77 -21.47
N PRO A 189 12.72 -9.28 -20.24
CA PRO A 189 13.82 -10.01 -19.63
C PRO A 189 14.17 -11.30 -20.40
N GLU A 190 15.45 -11.61 -20.48
CA GLU A 190 15.96 -12.85 -21.07
C GLU A 190 16.00 -14.01 -20.06
N THR A 191 15.82 -13.71 -18.77
CA THR A 191 15.83 -14.70 -17.70
C THR A 191 14.53 -15.50 -17.67
N LYS A 192 14.58 -16.65 -16.98
CA LYS A 192 13.42 -17.53 -16.84
C LYS A 192 12.30 -16.86 -16.05
N GLU A 193 11.09 -16.92 -16.61
CA GLU A 193 9.86 -16.58 -15.90
C GLU A 193 9.62 -17.53 -14.72
N LEU A 194 9.28 -16.96 -13.56
CA LEU A 194 9.03 -17.69 -12.31
C LEU A 194 7.59 -18.17 -12.14
N GLY A 195 6.65 -17.72 -12.98
CA GLY A 195 5.23 -17.96 -12.84
C GLY A 195 4.58 -17.13 -11.72
N LEU A 196 3.44 -17.57 -11.20
CA LEU A 196 2.73 -16.96 -10.06
C LEU A 196 3.39 -17.30 -8.71
#